data_AF-A0A7C1TQK2-F1
#
_entry.id   AF-A0A7C1TQK2-F1
#
_cell.length_a   1.000
_cell.length_b   1.000
_cell.length_c   1.000
_cell.angle_alpha   90.00
_cell.angle_beta   90.00
_cell.angle_gamma   90.00
#
_symmetry.space_group_name_H-M   'P 1'
#
loop_
_entity.id
_entity.type
_entity.pdbx_description
1 polymer ?
#
loop_
_entity_poly.entity_id
_entity_poly.type
_entity_poly.pdbx_seq_one_letter_code
_entity_poly.pdbx_strand_id
1 'polypeptide(L)' 'MAYFLFSVVLLAILLFFPLSKLIWVLSVRRLQRRLARELTEEEIRGQLNRARFISIFVALIFSWLFNLNLIGMPANG' A
#
# COMPACT_ATOMS: atom_id res chain seq x y z
N MET A 1 8.36 16.51 -16.46
CA MET A 1 7.41 16.46 -15.33
C MET A 1 6.23 15.51 -15.54
N ALA A 2 5.46 15.63 -16.63
CA ALA A 2 4.30 14.76 -16.88
C ALA A 2 4.63 13.25 -16.91
N TYR A 3 5.72 12.85 -17.55
CA TYR A 3 6.17 11.44 -17.58
C TYR A 3 6.46 10.88 -16.18
N PHE A 4 7.13 11.67 -15.33
CA PHE A 4 7.43 11.28 -13.96
C PHE A 4 6.15 11.03 -13.16
N LEU A 5 5.19 11.96 -13.21
CA LEU A 5 3.90 11.82 -12.53
C LEU A 5 3.11 10.62 -13.04
N PHE A 6 3.11 10.38 -14.36
CA PHE A 6 2.46 9.22 -14.96
C PHE A 6 3.06 7.91 -14.44
N SER A 7 4.39 7.77 -14.44
CA SER A 7 5.08 6.60 -13.92
C SER A 7 4.81 6.38 -12.43
N VAL A 8 4.75 7.46 -11.64
CA VAL A 8 4.39 7.39 -10.22
C VAL A 8 2.96 6.86 -10.03
N VAL A 9 1.99 7.40 -10.75
CA VAL A 9 0.58 6.95 -10.62
C VAL A 9 0.44 5.51 -11.09
N LEU A 10 1.03 5.14 -12.22
CA LEU A 10 0.97 3.79 -12.76
C LEU A 10 1.52 2.76 -11.77
N LEU A 11 2.71 3.03 -11.21
CA LEU A 11 3.35 2.13 -10.26
C LEU A 11 2.58 2.08 -8.92
N ALA A 12 2.00 3.19 -8.47
CA ALA A 12 1.18 3.20 -7.26
C ALA A 12 -0.08 2.31 -7.42
N ILE A 13 -0.75 2.37 -8.58
CA ILE A 13 -1.90 1.51 -8.88
C ILE A 13 -1.48 0.03 -8.89
N LEU A 14 -0.35 -0.29 -9.52
CA LEU A 14 0.16 -1.66 -9.59
C LEU A 14 0.50 -2.22 -8.19
N LEU A 15 1.11 -1.40 -7.34
CA LEU A 15 1.51 -1.78 -5.98
C LEU A 15 0.34 -1.85 -4.99
N PHE A 16 -0.76 -1.15 -5.25
CA PHE A 16 -1.89 -1.09 -4.33
C PHE A 16 -2.44 -2.48 -3.97
N PHE A 17 -2.58 -3.38 -4.95
CA PHE A 17 -3.10 -4.73 -4.72
C PHE A 17 -2.20 -5.60 -3.82
N PRO A 18 -0.91 -5.83 -4.14
CA PRO A 18 -0.05 -6.64 -3.30
C PRO A 18 0.16 -6.02 -1.92
N LEU A 19 0.29 -4.69 -1.81
CA LEU A 19 0.42 -4.00 -0.52
C LEU A 19 -0.82 -4.18 0.35
N SER A 20 -2.02 -4.03 -0.23
CA SER A 20 -3.30 -4.23 0.48
C SER A 20 -3.41 -5.64 1.03
N LYS A 21 -3.01 -6.65 0.23
CA LYS A 21 -3.00 -8.05 0.67
C LYS A 21 -2.00 -8.30 1.79
N LEU A 22 -0.77 -7.80 1.67
CA LEU A 22 0.27 -7.96 2.69
C LEU A 22 -0.15 -7.32 4.02
N ILE A 23 -0.56 -6.05 3.99
CA ILE A 23 -0.98 -5.32 5.20
C ILE A 23 -2.19 -6.00 5.84
N TRP A 24 -3.15 -6.47 5.04
CA TRP A 24 -4.33 -7.17 5.54
C TRP A 24 -3.96 -8.48 6.25
N VAL A 25 -3.17 -9.35 5.61
CA VAL A 25 -2.75 -10.64 6.20
C VAL A 25 -1.98 -10.42 7.49
N LEU A 26 -1.06 -9.45 7.51
CA LEU A 26 -0.30 -9.12 8.73
C LEU A 26 -1.23 -8.60 9.83
N SER A 27 -2.18 -7.72 9.50
CA SER A 27 -3.10 -7.16 10.49
C SER A 27 -4.03 -8.23 11.08
N VAL A 28 -4.58 -9.12 10.24
CA VAL A 28 -5.41 -10.27 10.65
C VAL A 28 -4.62 -11.20 11.56
N ARG A 29 -3.44 -11.66 11.13
CA ARG A 29 -2.59 -12.55 11.93
C ARG A 29 -2.18 -11.94 13.27
N ARG A 30 -1.84 -10.64 13.27
CA ARG A 30 -1.48 -9.91 14.50
C ARG A 30 -2.66 -9.87 15.47
N LEU A 31 -3.87 -9.62 14.98
CA LEU A 31 -5.05 -9.51 15.84
C LEU A 31 -5.49 -10.89 16.37
N GLN A 32 -5.49 -11.93 15.53
CA GLN A 32 -5.76 -13.31 15.97
C GLN A 32 -4.82 -13.76 17.09
N ARG A 33 -3.51 -13.51 16.94
CA ARG A 33 -2.52 -13.83 18.00
C ARG A 33 -2.78 -13.06 19.29
N ARG A 34 -3.22 -11.80 19.20
CA ARG A 34 -3.52 -10.97 20.38
C ARG A 34 -4.77 -11.42 21.11
N LEU A 35 -5.79 -11.89 20.38
CA LEU A 35 -7.06 -12.32 20.96
C LEU A 35 -7.10 -13.80 21.31
N ALA A 36 -6.10 -14.58 20.89
CA ALA A 36 -6.03 -16.03 21.03
C ALA A 36 -7.28 -16.77 20.48
N ARG A 37 -7.93 -16.18 19.47
CA ARG A 37 -9.10 -16.76 18.78
C ARG A 37 -9.10 -16.39 17.30
N GLU A 38 -9.96 -17.08 16.55
CA GLU A 38 -10.27 -16.67 15.18
C GLU A 38 -11.10 -15.37 15.16
N LEU A 39 -10.98 -14.64 14.06
CA LEU A 39 -11.70 -13.39 13.84
C LEU A 39 -13.02 -13.68 13.15
N THR A 40 -14.05 -12.92 13.51
CA THR A 40 -15.32 -12.96 12.78
C THR A 40 -15.16 -12.34 11.38
N GLU A 41 -16.09 -12.62 10.48
CA GLU A 41 -16.06 -12.05 9.13
C GLU A 41 -16.10 -10.52 9.13
N GLU A 42 -16.85 -9.92 10.07
CA GLU A 42 -16.92 -8.47 10.25
C GLU A 42 -15.57 -7.89 10.64
N GLU A 43 -14.86 -8.52 11.58
CA GLU A 43 -13.52 -8.11 12.00
C GLU A 43 -12.52 -8.23 10.84
N ILE A 44 -12.56 -9.33 10.09
CA ILE A 44 -11.70 -9.56 8.91
C ILE A 44 -11.96 -8.47 7.85
N ARG A 45 -13.23 -8.15 7.58
CA ARG A 45 -13.61 -7.10 6.62
C ARG A 45 -13.19 -5.72 7.11
N GLY A 46 -13.29 -5.44 8.41
CA GLY A 46 -12.76 -4.24 9.03
C GLY A 46 -11.24 -4.10 8.85
N GLN A 47 -10.49 -5.20 9.01
CA GLN A 47 -9.06 -5.21 8.74
C GLN A 47 -8.74 -4.96 7.26
N LEU A 48 -9.54 -5.49 6.34
CA LEU A 48 -9.33 -5.29 4.91
C LEU A 48 -9.49 -3.81 4.50
N ASN A 49 -10.51 -3.14 5.01
CA ASN A 49 -10.75 -1.72 4.73
C ASN A 49 -9.61 -0.84 5.26
N ARG A 50 -9.14 -1.12 6.49
CA ARG A 50 -7.98 -0.44 7.08
C ARG A 50 -6.71 -0.70 6.27
N ALA A 51 -6.48 -1.94 5.84
CA ALA A 51 -5.32 -2.29 5.02
C ALA A 51 -5.31 -1.57 3.67
N ARG A 52 -6.47 -1.49 3.00
CA ARG A 52 -6.62 -0.71 1.75
C ARG A 52 -6.29 0.76 1.97
N PHE A 53 -6.85 1.38 3.02
CA PHE A 53 -6.56 2.77 3.33
C PHE A 53 -5.07 3.03 3.54
N ILE A 54 -4.40 2.21 4.35
CA ILE A 54 -2.95 2.32 4.58
C ILE A 54 -2.16 2.11 3.27
N SER A 55 -2.59 1.17 2.44
CA SER A 55 -1.89 0.82 1.20
C SER A 55 -1.89 1.94 0.17
N ILE A 56 -2.89 2.83 0.17
CA ILE A 56 -2.89 4.02 -0.69
C ILE A 56 -1.67 4.88 -0.38
N PHE A 57 -1.44 5.20 0.89
CA PHE A 57 -0.29 6.02 1.31
C PHE A 57 1.03 5.31 1.03
N VAL A 58 1.13 4.02 1.38
CA VAL A 58 2.36 3.26 1.16
C VAL A 58 2.69 3.15 -0.33
N ALA A 59 1.70 2.85 -1.18
CA ALA A 59 1.89 2.75 -2.62
C ALA A 59 2.33 4.08 -3.24
N LEU A 60 1.71 5.20 -2.84
CA LEU A 60 2.07 6.54 -3.34
C LEU A 60 3.50 6.92 -2.93
N ILE A 61 3.84 6.79 -1.64
CA ILE A 61 5.17 7.14 -1.13
C ILE A 61 6.24 6.25 -1.77
N PHE A 62 6.01 4.94 -1.81
CA PHE A 62 6.98 4.01 -2.38
C PHE A 62 7.18 4.25 -3.87
N SER A 63 6.09 4.47 -4.60
CA SER A 63 6.16 4.78 -6.03
C SER A 63 6.93 6.07 -6.30
N TRP A 64 6.67 7.12 -5.52
CA TRP A 64 7.39 8.39 -5.61
C TRP A 64 8.88 8.21 -5.34
N LEU A 65 9.25 7.57 -4.22
CA LEU A 65 10.64 7.33 -3.85
C LEU A 65 11.37 6.46 -4.87
N PHE A 66 10.70 5.42 -5.38
CA PHE A 66 11.26 4.53 -6.39
C PHE A 66 11.55 5.28 -7.70
N ASN A 67 10.60 6.09 -8.18
CA ASN A 67 10.81 6.89 -9.39
C ASN A 67 11.87 7.96 -9.19
N LEU A 68 11.95 8.60 -8.01
CA LEU A 68 13.03 9.52 -7.68
C LEU A 68 14.41 8.85 -7.71
N ASN A 69 14.51 7.63 -7.19
CA ASN A 69 15.77 6.89 -7.19
C ASN A 69 16.16 6.39 -8.59
N LEU A 70 15.18 5.96 -9.39
CA LEU A 70 15.40 5.38 -10.71
C LEU A 70 15.65 6.43 -11.80
N ILE A 71 14.82 7.47 -11.85
CA ILE A 71 14.82 8.50 -12.90
C ILE A 71 15.64 9.72 -12.46
N GLY A 72 15.91 9.86 -11.16
CA GLY A 72 16.50 11.04 -10.57
C GLY A 72 15.45 12.10 -10.23
N MET A 73 15.90 13.15 -9.55
CA MET A 73 15.05 14.32 -9.31
C MET A 73 14.66 14.90 -10.67
N PRO A 74 13.38 15.09 -10.98
CA PRO A 74 13.00 15.74 -12.22
C PRO A 74 13.59 17.15 -12.23
N ALA A 75 14.66 17.35 -12.99
CA ALA A 75 15.21 18.66 -13.27
C ALA A 75 14.15 19.42 -14.05
N ASN A 76 13.50 20.37 -13.38
CA ASN A 76 12.61 21.31 -14.05
C ASN A 76 13.46 22.22 -14.93
N GLY A 77 13.02 22.44 -16.17
CA GLY A 77 13.02 23.80 -16.69
C GLY A 77 11.94 24.57 -15.96
#